data_AF-T0TDG6-F1
#
_entry.id   AF-T0TDG6-F1
#
_cell.length_a   1.000
_cell.length_b   1.000
_cell.length_c   1.000
_cell.angle_alpha   90.00
_cell.angle_beta   90.00
_cell.angle_gamma   90.00
#
_symmetry.space_group_name_H-M   'P 1'
#
loop_
_entity.id
_entity.type
_entity.pdbx_description
1 polymer ?
#
loop_
_entity_poly.entity_id
_entity_poly.type
_entity_poly.pdbx_seq_one_letter_code
_entity_poly.pdbx_strand_id
1 'polypeptide(L)' 'MMSEKLKTIKELADELGVSKQGVRYHMKSIPQEELKKNNKGIVVLNIEQQNFIKEKLSQTQW' A
#
# COMPACT_ATOMS: atom_id res chain seq x y z
N MET A 1 6.96 -21.50 1.77
CA MET A 1 5.95 -20.56 1.24
C MET A 1 6.23 -19.21 1.86
N MET A 2 6.54 -18.20 1.05
CA MET A 2 6.60 -16.82 1.55
C MET A 2 5.17 -16.43 1.91
N SER A 3 4.86 -16.33 3.20
CA SER A 3 3.57 -15.81 3.65
C SER A 3 3.41 -14.42 3.02
N GLU A 4 2.42 -14.23 2.15
CA GLU A 4 2.11 -12.92 1.58
C GLU A 4 1.90 -11.94 2.76
N LYS A 5 2.88 -11.07 3.02
CA LYS A 5 2.79 -10.07 4.09
C LYS A 5 1.92 -8.93 3.61
N LEU A 6 0.61 -9.15 3.65
CA LEU A 6 -0.40 -8.17 3.30
C LEU A 6 -0.43 -7.04 4.33
N LYS A 7 -0.51 -5.79 3.87
CA LYS A 7 -0.66 -4.62 4.73
C LYS A 7 -1.80 -3.73 4.27
N THR A 8 -2.58 -3.25 5.20
CA THR A 8 -3.53 -2.16 4.95
C THR A 8 -2.79 -0.85 4.65
N ILE A 9 -3.50 0.12 4.08
CA ILE A 9 -3.01 1.51 3.91
C ILE A 9 -2.51 2.07 5.24
N LYS A 10 -3.20 1.77 6.35
CA LYS A 10 -2.83 2.23 7.69
C LYS A 10 -1.48 1.65 8.10
N GLU A 11 -1.33 0.33 8.05
CA GLU A 11 -0.08 -0.34 8.46
C GLU A 11 1.11 0.09 7.62
N LEU A 12 0.92 0.26 6.30
CA LEU A 12 1.98 0.75 5.42
C LEU A 12 2.34 2.21 5.72
N ALA A 13 1.36 3.08 6.00
CA ALA A 13 1.61 4.47 6.36
C ALA A 13 2.33 4.60 7.70
N ASP A 14 1.88 3.84 8.71
CA ASP A 14 2.48 3.80 10.04
C ASP A 14 3.93 3.26 9.97
N GLU A 15 4.20 2.25 9.12
CA GLU A 15 5.56 1.72 8.89
C GLU A 15 6.50 2.73 8.20
N LEU A 16 5.98 3.52 7.27
CA LEU A 16 6.76 4.47 6.48
C LEU A 16 6.86 5.86 7.14
N GLY A 17 6.16 6.10 8.24
CA GLY A 17 6.10 7.42 8.88
C GLY A 17 5.44 8.49 8.01
N VAL A 18 4.55 8.09 7.09
CA VAL A 18 3.86 8.99 6.16
C VAL A 18 2.37 9.08 6.47
N SER A 19 1.69 10.05 5.86
CA SER A 19 0.24 10.14 5.97
C SER A 19 -0.45 9.01 5.18
N LYS A 20 -1.59 8.53 5.71
CA LYS A 20 -2.48 7.59 4.98
C LYS A 20 -2.95 8.13 3.64
N GLN A 21 -3.04 9.46 3.51
CA GLN A 21 -3.43 10.13 2.27
C GLN A 21 -2.34 10.01 1.21
N GLY A 22 -1.05 10.12 1.58
CA GLY A 22 0.07 9.90 0.66
C GLY A 22 0.08 8.49 0.09
N VAL A 23 -0.09 7.48 0.96
CA VAL A 23 -0.22 6.08 0.52
C VAL A 23 -1.45 5.89 -0.39
N ARG A 24 -2.61 6.43 0.00
CA ARG A 24 -3.84 6.34 -0.79
C ARG A 24 -3.72 7.01 -2.16
N TYR A 25 -3.00 8.13 -2.24
CA TYR A 25 -2.78 8.85 -3.49
C TYR A 25 -2.05 7.97 -4.51
N HIS A 26 -0.92 7.38 -4.13
CA HIS A 26 -0.19 6.47 -5.02
C HIS A 26 -0.92 5.15 -5.28
N MET A 27 -1.73 4.67 -4.33
CA MET A 27 -2.59 3.50 -4.53
C MET A 27 -3.61 3.70 -5.66
N LYS A 28 -4.03 4.93 -5.98
CA LYS A 28 -4.95 5.18 -7.11
C LYS A 28 -4.37 4.78 -8.47
N SER A 29 -3.04 4.65 -8.56
CA SER A 29 -2.37 4.17 -9.77
C SER A 29 -2.41 2.64 -9.92
N ILE A 30 -2.90 1.92 -8.91
CA ILE A 30 -3.07 0.46 -8.95
C ILE A 30 -4.51 0.15 -9.43
N PRO A 31 -4.69 -0.71 -10.46
CA PRO A 31 -6.00 -1.15 -10.90
C PRO A 31 -6.82 -1.76 -9.75
N GLN A 32 -8.12 -1.41 -9.65
CA GLN A 32 -8.98 -1.88 -8.55
C GLN A 32 -9.14 -3.41 -8.53
N GLU A 33 -9.04 -4.06 -9.69
CA GLU A 33 -9.11 -5.52 -9.86
C GLU A 33 -7.92 -6.27 -9.26
N GLU A 34 -6.76 -5.62 -9.12
CA GLU A 34 -5.57 -6.18 -8.47
C GLU A 34 -5.58 -5.99 -6.95
N LEU A 35 -6.47 -5.14 -6.42
CA LEU A 35 -6.56 -4.88 -4.99
C LEU A 35 -7.32 -5.99 -4.29
N LYS A 36 -6.63 -6.72 -3.41
CA LYS A 36 -7.24 -7.69 -2.52
C LYS A 36 -7.93 -6.99 -1.35
N LYS A 37 -9.02 -7.57 -0.86
CA LYS A 37 -9.64 -7.22 0.41
C LYS A 37 -9.45 -8.37 1.39
N ASN A 38 -9.24 -8.05 2.66
CA ASN A 38 -9.24 -9.06 3.72
C ASN A 38 -10.68 -9.50 4.06
N ASN A 39 -10.81 -10.44 4.99
CA ASN A 39 -12.10 -10.94 5.49
C ASN A 39 -13.01 -9.87 6.14
N LYS A 40 -12.49 -8.67 6.42
CA LYS A 40 -13.26 -7.52 6.93
C LYS A 40 -13.62 -6.51 5.84
N GLY A 41 -13.36 -6.83 4.56
CA GLY A 41 -13.61 -5.94 3.43
C GLY A 41 -12.62 -4.77 3.30
N ILE A 42 -11.52 -4.79 4.06
CA ILE A 42 -10.50 -3.74 4.04
C ILE A 42 -9.47 -4.06 2.95
N VAL A 43 -9.15 -3.07 2.11
CA VAL A 43 -8.09 -3.19 1.09
C VAL A 43 -6.75 -3.46 1.74
N VAL A 44 -6.05 -4.46 1.23
CA VAL A 44 -4.71 -4.86 1.65
C VAL A 44 -3.79 -4.95 0.44
N LEU A 45 -2.54 -4.55 0.65
CA LEU A 45 -1.50 -4.42 -0.36
C LEU A 45 -0.52 -5.58 -0.24
N ASN A 46 -0.23 -6.25 -1.36
CA ASN A 46 0.83 -7.25 -1.42
C ASN A 46 2.23 -6.60 -1.42
N ILE A 47 3.29 -7.40 -1.44
CA ILE A 47 4.67 -6.90 -1.35
C ILE A 47 5.02 -6.03 -2.57
N GLU A 48 4.57 -6.40 -3.77
CA GLU A 48 4.84 -5.64 -5.01
C GLU A 48 4.18 -4.26 -4.96
N GLN A 49 2.90 -4.19 -4.57
CA GLN A 49 2.16 -2.95 -4.40
C GLN A 49 2.75 -2.08 -3.30
N GLN A 50 3.21 -2.69 -2.19
CA GLN A 50 3.92 -1.97 -1.13
C GLN A 50 5.23 -1.35 -1.66
N ASN A 51 6.03 -2.11 -2.41
CA ASN A 51 7.29 -1.62 -2.97
C ASN A 51 7.07 -0.50 -3.99
N PHE A 52 6.08 -0.65 -4.87
CA PHE A 52 5.67 0.38 -5.81
C PHE A 52 5.32 1.69 -5.10
N ILE A 53 4.51 1.63 -4.04
CA ILE A 53 4.12 2.83 -3.27
C ILE A 53 5.35 3.43 -2.55
N LYS A 54 6.23 2.59 -1.97
CA LYS A 54 7.47 3.05 -1.33
C LYS A 54 8.36 3.81 -2.30
N GLU A 55 8.55 3.29 -3.51
CA GLU A 55 9.34 3.92 -4.55
C GLU A 55 8.74 5.29 -4.94
N LYS A 56 7.42 5.36 -5.16
CA LYS A 56 6.73 6.61 -5.49
C LYS A 56 6.83 7.66 -4.40
N LEU A 57 6.69 7.26 -3.13
CA LEU A 57 6.85 8.18 -1.99
C LEU A 57 8.28 8.72 -1.90
N SER A 58 9.29 7.87 -2.13
CA SER A 58 10.70 8.29 -2.11
C SER A 58 11.05 9.29 -3.23
N GLN A 59 10.37 9.19 -4.39
CA GLN A 59 10.55 10.11 -5.52
C GLN A 59 9.78 11.43 -5.36
N THR A 60 8.83 11.51 -4.43
CA THR A 60 7.91 12.67 -4.27
C THR A 60 8.24 13.52 -3.04
N GLN A 61 9.35 13.25 -2.35
CA GLN A 61 9.75 13.98 -1.15
C GLN A 61 10.37 15.35 -1.56
N TRP A 62 9.60 16.43 -1.37
CA TRP A 62 10.05 17.82 -1.46
C TRP A 62 10.85 18.23 -0.23
#